data_AF-A0A1H5XRU9-F1
#
_entry.id   AF-A0A1H5XRU9-F1
#
_cell.length_a   1.000
_cell.length_b   1.000
_cell.length_c   1.000
_cell.angle_alpha   90.00
_cell.angle_beta   90.00
_cell.angle_gamma   90.00
#
_symmetry.space_group_name_H-M   'P 1'
#
loop_
_entity.id
_entity.type
_entity.pdbx_description
1 polymer ?
#
loop_
_entity_poly.entity_id
_entity_poly.type
_entity_poly.pdbx_seq_one_letter_code
_entity_poly.pdbx_strand_id
1 'polypeptide(L)'
;MESQSPPLTRDCPLVCLTPSRRIINPLRHYLKGEGVHEPTVGDVLWLWQDDKLQDVRNLGPDAIKQIFTILMAAGLIHRHHNQG
;
A
#
# COMPACT_ATOMS: atom_id res chain seq x y z
N MET A 1 -11.21 -24.90 12.03
CA MET A 1 -11.56 -23.50 12.34
C MET A 1 -10.56 -22.64 11.59
N GLU A 2 -10.85 -22.33 10.32
CA GLU A 2 -10.01 -21.41 9.54
C GLU A 2 -10.36 -20.00 10.00
N SER A 3 -9.45 -19.38 10.74
CA SER A 3 -9.50 -17.96 11.08
C SER A 3 -9.34 -17.16 9.78
N GLN A 4 -10.41 -17.03 9.01
CA GLN A 4 -10.44 -16.15 7.84
C GLN A 4 -10.44 -14.72 8.37
N SER A 5 -9.24 -14.13 8.45
CA SER A 5 -9.11 -12.68 8.47
C SER A 5 -9.92 -12.14 7.28
N PRO A 6 -10.80 -11.15 7.49
CA PRO A 6 -11.59 -10.58 6.39
C PRO A 6 -10.66 -10.19 5.25
N PRO A 7 -11.05 -10.45 3.98
CA PRO A 7 -10.19 -10.19 2.84
C PRO A 7 -9.77 -8.72 2.85
N LEU A 8 -8.47 -8.49 2.68
CA LEU A 8 -7.95 -7.15 2.52
C LEU A 8 -8.47 -6.60 1.19
N THR A 9 -9.36 -5.63 1.24
CA THR A 9 -10.00 -5.01 0.06
C THR A 9 -9.46 -3.60 -0.19
N ARG A 10 -9.78 -3.01 -1.35
CA ARG A 10 -9.35 -1.65 -1.71
C ARG A 10 -9.92 -0.61 -0.75
N ASP A 11 -11.14 -0.81 -0.26
CA ASP A 11 -11.82 0.10 0.66
C ASP A 11 -11.32 -0.02 2.10
N CYS A 12 -10.47 -1.00 2.40
CA CYS A 12 -9.88 -1.12 3.72
C CYS A 12 -9.01 0.11 4.03
N PRO A 13 -9.06 0.66 5.25
CA PRO A 13 -8.13 1.70 5.66
C PRO A 13 -6.69 1.17 5.66
N LEU A 14 -5.70 2.08 5.54
CA LEU A 14 -4.27 1.73 5.60
C LEU A 14 -3.86 0.85 6.79
N VAL A 15 -4.59 0.93 7.91
CA VAL A 15 -4.33 0.11 9.11
C VAL A 15 -4.52 -1.39 8.86
N CYS A 16 -5.36 -1.78 7.90
CA CYS A 16 -5.62 -3.17 7.56
C CYS A 16 -4.42 -3.86 6.92
N LEU A 17 -3.52 -3.11 6.26
CA LEU A 17 -2.26 -3.64 5.72
C LEU A 17 -1.30 -4.07 6.85
N THR A 18 -1.58 -3.70 8.11
CA THR A 18 -0.68 -3.85 9.26
C THR A 18 0.79 -3.47 9.03
N PRO A 19 1.16 -2.43 8.24
CA PRO A 19 2.56 -2.09 8.07
C PRO A 19 3.11 -1.46 9.35
N SER A 20 4.44 -1.41 9.47
CA SER A 20 5.09 -0.58 10.47
C SER A 20 4.61 0.88 10.36
N ARG A 21 4.47 1.58 11.51
CA ARG A 21 4.14 3.02 11.56
C ARG A 21 5.10 3.86 10.71
N ARG A 22 6.35 3.39 10.51
CA ARG A 22 7.35 4.04 9.65
C ARG A 22 6.97 4.06 8.17
N ILE A 23 6.07 3.16 7.75
CA ILE A 23 5.56 3.05 6.37
C ILE A 23 4.22 3.81 6.26
N ILE A 24 3.34 3.62 7.26
CA ILE A 24 2.01 4.26 7.27
C ILE A 24 2.16 5.79 7.32
N ASN A 25 3.00 6.34 8.19
CA ASN A 25 3.08 7.79 8.39
C ASN A 25 3.49 8.56 7.13
N PRO A 26 4.55 8.17 6.39
CA PRO A 26 4.91 8.78 5.11
C PRO A 26 3.78 8.70 4.08
N LEU A 27 3.15 7.54 3.91
CA LEU A 27 2.03 7.36 2.98
C LEU A 27 0.86 8.28 3.34
N ARG A 28 0.49 8.33 4.62
CA ARG A 28 -0.58 9.20 5.11
C ARG A 28 -0.28 10.67 4.86
N HIS A 29 0.97 11.08 5.08
CA HIS A 29 1.38 12.47 4.88
C HIS A 29 1.36 12.84 3.39
N TYR A 30 1.86 11.96 2.52
CA TYR A 30 1.84 12.18 1.07
C TYR A 30 0.41 12.26 0.55
N LEU A 31 -0.42 11.27 0.86
CA LEU A 31 -1.82 11.22 0.43
C LEU A 31 -2.65 12.40 0.96
N LYS A 32 -2.36 12.87 2.18
CA LYS A 32 -2.94 14.11 2.70
C LYS A 32 -2.55 15.33 1.86
N GLY A 33 -1.32 15.38 1.36
CA GLY A 33 -0.87 16.42 0.41
C GLY A 33 -1.62 16.39 -0.92
N GLU A 34 -2.02 15.20 -1.37
CA GLU A 34 -2.87 14.97 -2.55
C GLU A 34 -4.36 15.23 -2.28
N GLY A 35 -4.75 15.66 -1.06
CA GLY A 35 -6.13 15.93 -0.68
C GLY A 35 -6.91 14.73 -0.14
N VAL A 36 -6.25 13.58 0.09
CA VAL A 36 -6.87 12.37 0.66
C VAL A 36 -6.83 12.43 2.18
N HIS A 37 -8.01 12.53 2.81
CA HIS A 37 -8.11 12.64 4.27
C HIS A 37 -8.11 11.28 4.98
N GLU A 38 -8.72 10.27 4.36
CA GLU A 38 -8.85 8.91 4.91
C GLU A 38 -8.24 7.88 3.96
N PRO A 39 -6.90 7.80 3.92
CA PRO A 39 -6.22 6.93 2.96
C PRO A 39 -6.51 5.45 3.20
N THR A 40 -6.83 4.79 2.11
CA THR A 40 -7.23 3.39 1.97
C THR A 40 -6.15 2.57 1.28
N VAL A 41 -6.34 1.26 1.24
CA VAL A 41 -5.51 0.36 0.43
C VAL A 41 -5.66 0.68 -1.06
N GLY A 42 -6.83 1.13 -1.51
CA GLY A 42 -7.10 1.59 -2.86
C GLY A 42 -6.19 2.75 -3.27
N ASP A 43 -5.95 3.71 -2.38
CA ASP A 43 -5.04 4.82 -2.63
C ASP A 43 -3.60 4.36 -2.78
N VAL A 44 -3.16 3.39 -1.97
CA VAL A 44 -1.82 2.78 -2.12
C VAL A 44 -1.70 2.01 -3.43
N LEU A 45 -2.76 1.29 -3.83
CA LEU A 45 -2.79 0.60 -5.12
C LEU A 45 -2.70 1.58 -6.28
N TRP A 46 -3.36 2.74 -6.18
CA TRP A 46 -3.24 3.80 -7.17
C TRP A 46 -1.81 4.34 -7.24
N LEU A 47 -1.18 4.62 -6.09
CA LEU A 47 0.24 5.01 -6.06
C LEU A 47 1.17 3.96 -6.66
N TRP A 48 0.84 2.66 -6.50
CA TRP A 48 1.60 1.59 -7.12
C TRP A 48 1.39 1.53 -8.64
N GLN A 49 0.15 1.68 -9.12
CA GLN A 49 -0.19 1.66 -10.55
C GLN A 49 0.42 2.82 -11.31
N ASP A 50 0.47 4.00 -10.70
CA ASP A 50 1.06 5.21 -11.28
C ASP A 50 2.59 5.32 -11.03
N ASP A 51 3.22 4.30 -10.45
CA ASP A 51 4.64 4.30 -10.06
C ASP A 51 5.01 5.46 -9.09
N LYS A 52 4.04 6.05 -8.39
CA LYS A 52 4.21 7.19 -7.46
C LYS A 52 4.69 6.81 -6.07
N LEU A 53 4.78 5.51 -5.75
CA LEU A 53 5.31 5.07 -4.45
C LEU A 53 6.75 5.55 -4.19
N GLN A 54 7.54 5.76 -5.26
CA GLN A 54 8.89 6.31 -5.16
C GLN A 54 8.93 7.82 -4.84
N ASP A 55 7.84 8.54 -5.10
CA ASP A 55 7.71 9.98 -4.83
C ASP A 55 7.36 10.26 -3.36
N VAL A 56 6.96 9.23 -2.62
CA VAL A 56 6.63 9.33 -1.20
C VAL A 56 7.92 9.56 -0.41
N ARG A 57 8.15 10.82 0.00
CA ARG A 57 9.30 11.18 0.82
C ARG A 57 9.35 10.35 2.11
N ASN A 58 10.53 9.91 2.50
CA ASN A 58 10.79 9.03 3.65
C ASN A 58 10.25 7.59 3.51
N LEU A 59 9.83 7.19 2.31
CA LEU A 59 9.54 5.80 1.99
C LEU A 59 10.76 5.18 1.29
N GLY A 60 11.59 4.49 2.06
CA GLY A 60 12.78 3.81 1.52
C GLY A 60 12.43 2.59 0.66
N PRO A 61 13.39 2.06 -0.13
CA PRO A 61 13.18 0.92 -1.00
C PRO A 61 12.70 -0.34 -0.25
N ASP A 62 13.15 -0.55 0.99
CA ASP A 62 12.69 -1.68 1.81
C ASP A 62 11.23 -1.52 2.27
N ALA A 63 10.78 -0.28 2.50
CA ALA A 63 9.39 0.00 2.83
C ALA A 63 8.48 -0.24 1.62
N ILE A 64 8.91 0.18 0.43
CA ILE A 64 8.22 -0.09 -0.83
C ILE A 64 8.10 -1.59 -1.07
N LYS A 65 9.18 -2.36 -0.88
CA LYS A 65 9.16 -3.84 -0.98
C LYS A 65 8.21 -4.49 0.01
N GLN A 66 8.11 -3.98 1.24
CA GLN A 66 7.16 -4.47 2.24
C GLN A 66 5.72 -4.23 1.79
N ILE A 67 5.39 -3.01 1.33
CA ILE A 67 4.06 -2.70 0.79
C ILE A 67 3.73 -3.67 -0.35
N PHE A 68 4.65 -3.86 -1.29
CA PHE A 68 4.48 -4.77 -2.42
C PHE A 68 4.21 -6.22 -1.97
N THR A 69 4.99 -6.72 -1.01
CA THR A 69 4.79 -8.06 -0.43
C THR A 69 3.42 -8.22 0.19
N ILE A 70 2.95 -7.22 0.95
CA ILE A 70 1.63 -7.26 1.60
C ILE A 70 0.52 -7.25 0.55
N LEU A 71 0.60 -6.36 -0.44
CA LEU A 71 -0.39 -6.26 -1.51
C LEU A 71 -0.46 -7.53 -2.37
N MET A 72 0.69 -8.16 -2.65
CA MET A 72 0.74 -9.46 -3.34
C MET A 72 0.16 -10.59 -2.50
N ALA A 73 0.50 -10.66 -1.21
CA ALA A 73 -0.03 -11.67 -0.29
C ALA A 73 -1.55 -11.55 -0.13
N ALA A 74 -2.08 -10.32 -0.23
CA ALA A 74 -3.51 -10.05 -0.26
C ALA A 74 -4.18 -10.32 -1.61
N GLY A 75 -3.43 -10.67 -2.67
CA GLY A 75 -3.96 -10.88 -4.02
C GLY A 75 -4.45 -9.60 -4.72
N LEU A 76 -4.10 -8.43 -4.18
CA LEU A 76 -4.54 -7.13 -4.73
C LEU A 76 -3.68 -6.68 -5.91
N ILE A 77 -2.42 -7.10 -5.93
CA ILE A 77 -1.54 -6.94 -7.08
C ILE A 77 -0.96 -8.30 -7.41
N HIS A 78 -0.77 -8.53 -8.70
CA HIS A 78 0.04 -9.63 -9.17
C HIS A 78 1.41 -9.07 -9.46
N ARG A 79 2.48 -9.85 -9.24
CA ARG A 79 3.82 -9.45 -9.66
C ARG A 79 3.74 -9.10 -11.14
N HIS A 80 3.75 -7.81 -11.46
CA HIS A 80 3.75 -7.36 -12.85
C HIS A 80 5.11 -7.79 -13.39
N HIS A 81 5.12 -8.93 -14.06
CA HIS A 81 6.27 -9.41 -14.79
C HIS A 81 6.38 -8.48 -15.98
N ASN A 82 7.04 -7.34 -15.79
CA ASN A 82 7.38 -6.43 -16.88
C ASN A 82 8.36 -7.19 -17.78
N GLN A 83 7.83 -7.92 -18.76
CA GLN A 83 8.61 -8.40 -19.88
C GLN A 83 8.90 -7.20 -20.78
N GLY A 84 10.20 -6.91 -20.92
CA GLY A 84 10.86 -6.41 -22.14
C GLY A 84 10.21 -5.25 -22.86
#